data_AF-A0A919X2I2-F1
#
_entry.id   AF-A0A919X2I2-F1
#
_cell.length_a   1.000
_cell.length_b   1.000
_cell.length_c   1.000
_cell.angle_alpha   90.00
_cell.angle_beta   90.00
_cell.angle_gamma   90.00
#
_symmetry.space_group_name_H-M   'P 1'
#
loop_
_entity.id
_entity.type
_entity.pdbx_description
1 polymer ?
#
loop_
_entity_poly.entity_id
_entity_poly.type
_entity_poly.pdbx_seq_one_letter_code
_entity_poly.pdbx_strand_id
1 'polypeptide(L)'
;MDISMQYRMYELVTKLTEQGFQTITGDDERDEIWLMKKAGRKSDIIRVKSQSFDWFNQLRQDSLAAYQQMQQIRQSIVSTNAEFYSIYIAKEQPVDEWGKIKHQPFGQGNRKSPRMHVYYLNQGDEENEISRLNQDLNVSLPAGGRDLGDMEIEAAAIQMKKALFQKIQEEQEKRKKIFSFSTPLFTYILIAINVIVFILQITTGDLQNTQHLINMGANFNLLVMEGEWWRFFSSMFLHLDFIHILMNMIALYFLGTAIERIFGRTRFLLIYFLGGLTGSIASFAFSINVSVGASGAIFALFGALLLFGLIYKQIFFQTMGHSIIVILAINLVVGFTDPQIDMGAHIGGLVGGFLMTTAMYVPRRKNQKYQILGFLGWIILSIGLLLFGWSYNTSSVEFKIEEIQSQVEEGEFREAISLATETLDETDDANLIPLLLFHRSYAYIQQLQFDKAREDLEDALQYEEVFPEIYYNLAIIYSQQGVGMEKLEAIIDEGLDQFPDNEDLLDLKDDLQSY
;
A
#
# COMPACT_ATOMS: atom_id res chain seq x y z
N MET A 1 -0.95 -22.21 47.37
CA MET A 1 -0.32 -22.77 46.15
C MET A 1 0.66 -23.84 46.59
N ASP A 2 0.66 -24.99 45.90
CA ASP A 2 1.62 -26.05 46.17
C ASP A 2 2.89 -25.77 45.37
N ILE A 3 3.99 -25.49 46.08
CA ILE A 3 5.28 -25.10 45.51
C ILE A 3 5.86 -26.23 44.64
N SER A 4 5.57 -27.49 44.97
CA SER A 4 6.02 -28.65 44.19
C SER A 4 5.38 -28.69 42.80
N MET A 5 4.09 -28.32 42.70
CA MET A 5 3.37 -28.22 41.43
C MET A 5 3.93 -27.08 40.57
N GLN A 6 4.22 -25.93 41.18
CA GLN A 6 4.84 -24.80 40.49
C GLN A 6 6.23 -25.15 39.97
N TYR A 7 7.08 -25.77 40.79
CA TYR A 7 8.39 -26.25 40.37
C TYR A 7 8.27 -27.13 39.13
N ARG A 8 7.38 -28.14 39.19
CA ARG A 8 7.19 -29.08 38.09
C ARG A 8 6.69 -28.39 36.83
N MET A 9 5.81 -27.39 36.96
CA MET A 9 5.35 -26.57 35.84
C MET A 9 6.50 -25.84 35.17
N TYR A 10 7.31 -25.10 35.93
CA TYR A 10 8.40 -24.34 35.36
C TYR A 10 9.52 -25.23 34.80
N GLU A 11 9.75 -26.41 35.39
CA GLU A 11 10.66 -27.41 34.83
C GLU A 11 10.16 -27.91 33.46
N LEU A 12 8.89 -28.30 33.38
CA LEU A 12 8.29 -28.79 32.14
C LEU A 12 8.29 -27.71 31.05
N VAL A 13 7.93 -26.48 31.39
CA VAL A 13 7.98 -25.32 30.48
C VAL A 13 9.39 -25.08 29.99
N THR A 14 10.39 -25.10 30.88
CA THR A 14 11.81 -24.98 30.50
C THR A 14 12.20 -26.06 29.50
N LYS A 15 11.85 -27.33 29.77
CA LYS A 15 12.15 -28.46 28.86
C LYS A 15 11.45 -28.34 27.51
N LEU A 16 10.19 -27.90 27.49
CA LEU A 16 9.51 -27.59 26.24
C LEU A 16 10.23 -26.50 25.45
N THR A 17 10.72 -25.44 26.12
CA THR A 17 11.49 -24.40 25.41
C THR A 17 12.83 -24.91 24.85
N GLU A 18 13.52 -25.83 25.54
CA GLU A 18 14.71 -26.51 25.04
C GLU A 18 14.42 -27.35 23.78
N GLN A 19 13.21 -27.93 23.70
CA GLN A 19 12.71 -28.66 22.53
C GLN A 19 12.22 -27.74 21.38
N GLY A 20 12.44 -26.42 21.49
CA GLY A 20 12.15 -25.44 20.45
C GLY A 20 10.75 -24.81 20.51
N PHE A 21 10.02 -24.98 21.61
CA PHE A 21 8.77 -24.23 21.84
C PHE A 21 9.08 -22.79 22.25
N GLN A 22 8.31 -21.85 21.71
CA GLN A 22 8.40 -20.43 22.05
C GLN A 22 7.24 -20.04 22.95
N THR A 23 7.54 -19.35 24.05
CA THR A 23 6.51 -18.82 24.94
C THR A 23 5.75 -17.70 24.25
N ILE A 24 4.41 -17.78 24.28
CA ILE A 24 3.51 -16.76 23.74
C ILE A 24 3.21 -15.73 24.84
N THR A 25 2.68 -16.20 25.97
CA THR A 25 2.32 -15.39 27.13
C THR A 25 2.37 -16.24 28.40
N GLY A 26 2.42 -15.58 29.55
CA GLY A 26 2.30 -16.20 30.85
C GLY A 26 1.47 -15.32 31.79
N ASP A 27 0.71 -15.95 32.67
CA ASP A 27 0.00 -15.32 33.79
C ASP A 27 0.60 -15.84 35.09
N ASP A 28 1.24 -14.94 35.82
CA ASP A 28 1.96 -15.28 37.04
C ASP A 28 1.04 -15.49 38.25
N GLU A 29 -0.14 -14.86 38.25
CA GLU A 29 -1.12 -15.02 39.32
C GLU A 29 -1.91 -16.33 39.17
N ARG A 30 -2.07 -16.79 37.93
CA ARG A 30 -2.82 -18.02 37.60
C ARG A 30 -1.94 -19.25 37.38
N ASP A 31 -0.62 -19.13 37.53
CA ASP A 31 0.37 -20.15 37.20
C ASP A 31 0.06 -20.82 35.85
N GLU A 32 0.00 -20.00 34.80
CA GLU A 32 -0.46 -20.42 33.49
C GLU A 32 0.48 -19.92 32.39
N ILE A 33 1.05 -20.83 31.60
CA ILE A 33 1.99 -20.49 30.53
C ILE A 33 1.50 -21.06 29.20
N TRP A 34 1.58 -20.24 28.16
CA TRP A 34 1.21 -20.58 26.80
C TRP A 34 2.46 -20.67 25.92
N LEU A 35 2.61 -21.76 25.19
CA LEU A 35 3.72 -22.00 24.28
C LEU A 35 3.23 -22.41 22.89
N MET A 36 4.09 -22.23 21.90
CA MET A 36 3.85 -22.68 20.54
C MET A 36 5.12 -23.13 19.85
N LYS A 37 5.01 -24.16 19.03
CA LYS A 37 6.04 -24.56 18.06
C LYS A 37 5.43 -24.67 16.67
N LYS A 38 6.10 -24.08 15.69
CA LYS A 38 5.68 -24.15 14.28
C LYS A 38 6.68 -24.99 13.51
N ALA A 39 6.22 -26.09 12.91
CA ALA A 39 7.02 -27.00 12.09
C ALA A 39 6.37 -27.12 10.70
N GLY A 40 6.89 -26.35 9.73
CA GLY A 40 6.31 -26.27 8.39
C GLY A 40 4.87 -25.75 8.43
N ARG A 41 3.92 -26.63 8.05
CA ARG A 41 2.48 -26.33 8.05
C ARG A 41 1.77 -26.70 9.36
N LYS A 42 2.38 -27.50 10.24
CA LYS A 42 1.82 -27.89 11.55
C LYS A 42 2.16 -26.82 12.60
N SER A 43 1.21 -26.50 13.48
CA SER A 43 1.45 -25.65 14.66
C SER A 43 0.92 -26.33 15.90
N ASP A 44 1.79 -26.60 16.86
CA ASP A 44 1.39 -27.14 18.16
C ASP A 44 1.26 -25.98 19.15
N ILE A 45 0.08 -25.81 19.75
CA ILE A 45 -0.21 -24.80 20.78
C ILE A 45 -0.40 -25.51 22.11
N ILE A 46 0.40 -25.14 23.10
CA ILE A 46 0.42 -25.76 24.42
C ILE A 46 0.02 -24.74 25.47
N ARG A 47 -0.84 -25.15 26.39
CA ARG A 47 -1.08 -24.48 27.66
C ARG A 47 -0.59 -25.38 28.77
N VAL A 48 0.21 -24.84 29.69
CA VAL A 48 0.62 -25.53 30.92
C VAL A 48 0.06 -24.75 32.10
N LYS A 49 -0.65 -25.43 32.99
CA LYS A 49 -1.29 -24.80 34.15
C LYS A 49 -1.10 -25.63 35.41
N SER A 50 -0.70 -24.98 36.50
CA SER A 50 -0.59 -25.59 37.83
C SER A 50 -1.88 -25.37 38.61
N GLN A 51 -2.79 -26.34 38.60
CA GLN A 51 -4.06 -26.26 39.33
C GLN A 51 -4.66 -27.65 39.59
N SER A 52 -5.08 -27.89 40.83
CA SER A 52 -5.91 -29.05 41.20
C SER A 52 -7.39 -28.72 41.04
N PHE A 53 -8.19 -29.71 40.63
CA PHE A 53 -9.63 -29.60 40.52
C PHE A 53 -10.31 -30.69 41.34
N ASP A 54 -11.28 -30.31 42.17
CA ASP A 54 -12.01 -31.27 43.00
C ASP A 54 -12.97 -32.12 42.13
N TRP A 55 -13.58 -31.50 41.11
CA TRP A 55 -14.64 -32.10 40.30
C TRP A 55 -14.36 -31.98 38.80
N PHE A 56 -14.73 -33.00 38.03
CA PHE A 56 -14.56 -33.06 36.58
C PHE A 56 -15.21 -31.88 35.85
N ASN A 57 -16.36 -31.41 36.33
CA ASN A 57 -17.04 -30.26 35.72
C ASN A 57 -16.20 -28.98 35.75
N GLN A 58 -15.40 -28.75 36.80
CA GLN A 58 -14.52 -27.59 36.89
C GLN A 58 -13.36 -27.71 35.88
N LEU A 59 -12.72 -28.89 35.82
CA LEU A 59 -11.67 -29.19 34.84
C LEU A 59 -12.19 -29.04 33.40
N ARG A 60 -13.41 -29.51 33.13
CA ARG A 60 -14.06 -29.40 31.82
C ARG A 60 -14.33 -27.96 31.43
N GLN A 61 -14.80 -27.13 32.36
CA GLN A 61 -15.03 -25.70 32.12
C GLN A 61 -13.73 -24.95 31.79
N ASP A 62 -12.68 -25.17 32.59
CA ASP A 62 -11.37 -24.53 32.34
C ASP A 62 -10.75 -25.02 31.03
N SER A 63 -10.87 -26.31 30.70
CA SER A 63 -10.44 -26.87 29.42
C SER A 63 -11.21 -26.29 28.23
N LEU A 64 -12.52 -26.03 28.38
CA LEU A 64 -13.32 -25.40 27.34
C LEU A 64 -12.89 -23.93 27.12
N ALA A 65 -12.61 -23.20 28.18
CA ALA A 65 -12.08 -21.84 28.09
C ALA A 65 -10.72 -21.82 27.39
N ALA A 66 -9.82 -22.75 27.76
CA ALA A 66 -8.54 -22.92 27.10
C ALA A 66 -8.69 -23.22 25.60
N TYR A 67 -9.64 -24.09 25.23
CA TYR A 67 -9.93 -24.42 23.84
C TYR A 67 -10.34 -23.18 23.03
N GLN A 68 -11.23 -22.36 23.57
CA GLN A 68 -11.68 -21.12 22.93
C GLN A 68 -10.51 -20.14 22.75
N GLN A 69 -9.65 -20.00 23.76
CA GLN A 69 -8.48 -19.15 23.69
C GLN A 69 -7.45 -19.66 22.65
N MET A 70 -7.22 -20.98 22.59
CA MET A 70 -6.37 -21.58 21.54
C MET A 70 -6.91 -21.34 20.13
N GLN A 71 -8.22 -21.33 19.94
CA GLN A 71 -8.83 -20.98 18.65
C GLN A 71 -8.55 -19.52 18.26
N GLN A 72 -8.64 -18.59 19.20
CA GLN A 72 -8.29 -17.18 18.97
C GLN A 72 -6.80 -17.03 18.62
N ILE A 73 -5.92 -17.74 19.35
CA ILE A 73 -4.48 -17.76 19.04
C ILE A 73 -4.25 -18.32 17.64
N ARG A 74 -4.86 -19.46 17.29
CA ARG A 74 -4.76 -20.07 15.95
C ARG A 74 -5.15 -19.10 14.83
N GLN A 75 -6.25 -18.35 15.02
CA GLN A 75 -6.73 -17.38 14.03
C GLN A 75 -5.71 -16.26 13.82
N SER A 76 -5.12 -15.72 14.90
CA SER A 76 -4.12 -14.63 14.79
C SER A 76 -2.80 -15.06 14.13
N ILE A 77 -2.47 -16.36 14.15
CA ILE A 77 -1.26 -16.90 13.50
C ILE A 77 -1.54 -17.58 12.15
N VAL A 78 -2.80 -17.58 11.68
CA VAL A 78 -3.29 -18.17 10.44
C VAL A 78 -2.76 -19.60 10.21
N SER A 79 -2.89 -20.44 11.24
CA SER A 79 -2.52 -21.85 11.13
C SER A 79 -3.73 -22.70 10.74
N THR A 80 -3.72 -23.27 9.54
CA THR A 80 -4.80 -24.15 9.08
C THR A 80 -4.71 -25.53 9.71
N ASN A 81 -3.49 -26.00 10.01
CA ASN A 81 -3.22 -27.30 10.63
C ASN A 81 -2.58 -27.10 12.01
N ALA A 82 -3.44 -26.87 13.02
CA ALA A 82 -3.01 -26.71 14.41
C ALA A 82 -3.46 -27.92 15.25
N GLU A 83 -2.65 -28.29 16.23
CA GLU A 83 -3.04 -29.22 17.30
C GLU A 83 -2.82 -28.56 18.65
N PHE A 84 -3.74 -28.84 19.56
CA PHE A 84 -3.88 -28.13 20.83
C PHE A 84 -3.62 -29.09 21.99
N TYR A 85 -2.89 -28.64 23.00
CA TYR A 85 -2.50 -29.45 24.15
C TYR A 85 -2.68 -28.64 25.42
N SER A 86 -3.56 -29.10 26.32
CA SER A 86 -3.73 -28.50 27.64
C SER A 86 -3.16 -29.44 28.69
N ILE A 87 -2.10 -29.01 29.36
CA ILE A 87 -1.37 -29.79 30.36
C ILE A 87 -1.66 -29.19 31.73
N TYR A 88 -2.28 -29.99 32.58
CA TYR A 88 -2.52 -29.68 33.98
C TYR A 88 -1.49 -30.39 34.84
N ILE A 89 -0.90 -29.65 35.77
CA ILE A 89 -0.07 -30.20 36.83
C ILE A 89 -0.90 -30.06 38.10
N ALA A 90 -1.12 -31.18 38.77
CA ALA A 90 -2.00 -31.26 39.93
C ALA A 90 -1.46 -32.30 40.91
N LYS A 91 -1.75 -32.12 42.20
CA LYS A 91 -1.37 -33.09 43.22
C LYS A 91 -2.24 -34.35 43.13
N GLU A 92 -3.54 -34.13 42.97
CA GLU A 92 -4.57 -35.17 43.00
C GLU A 92 -5.48 -35.05 41.77
N GLN A 93 -6.13 -36.17 41.44
CA GLN A 93 -7.14 -36.24 40.39
C GLN A 93 -8.53 -35.87 40.92
N PRO A 94 -9.45 -35.41 40.05
CA PRO A 94 -10.85 -35.23 40.43
C PRO A 94 -11.47 -36.53 40.95
N VAL A 95 -12.39 -36.41 41.91
CA VAL A 95 -13.01 -37.58 42.57
C VAL A 95 -14.04 -38.33 41.72
N ASP A 96 -14.52 -37.73 40.63
CA ASP A 96 -15.52 -38.28 39.71
C ASP A 96 -14.90 -38.84 38.40
N GLU A 97 -15.73 -39.32 37.46
CA GLU A 97 -15.30 -39.99 36.21
C GLU A 97 -14.65 -39.02 35.19
N TRP A 98 -13.51 -38.44 35.53
CA TRP A 98 -12.80 -37.46 34.72
C TRP A 98 -12.04 -38.05 33.53
N GLY A 99 -11.68 -39.34 33.58
CA GLY A 99 -10.88 -40.03 32.55
C GLY A 99 -11.49 -39.98 31.14
N LYS A 100 -12.80 -39.73 31.03
CA LYS A 100 -13.50 -39.52 29.75
C LYS A 100 -12.88 -38.39 28.93
N ILE A 101 -12.31 -37.36 29.57
CA ILE A 101 -11.68 -36.22 28.88
C ILE A 101 -10.42 -36.62 28.10
N LYS A 102 -9.72 -37.68 28.52
CA LYS A 102 -8.52 -38.20 27.84
C LYS A 102 -8.87 -38.83 26.48
N HIS A 103 -10.08 -39.37 26.36
CA HIS A 103 -10.54 -40.13 25.18
C HIS A 103 -11.50 -39.35 24.28
N GLN A 104 -11.97 -38.18 24.72
CA GLN A 104 -12.86 -37.28 23.97
C GLN A 104 -12.21 -35.91 23.77
N PRO A 105 -11.23 -35.78 22.85
CA PRO A 105 -10.61 -34.49 22.56
C PRO A 105 -11.66 -33.46 22.12
N PHE A 106 -11.49 -32.22 22.58
CA PHE A 106 -12.37 -31.13 22.15
C PHE A 106 -12.20 -30.88 20.64
N GLY A 107 -13.27 -30.53 19.95
CA GLY A 107 -13.28 -30.33 18.50
C GLY A 107 -13.38 -31.62 17.67
N GLN A 108 -13.43 -32.80 18.30
CA GLN A 108 -13.64 -34.07 17.62
C GLN A 108 -14.99 -34.09 16.87
N GLY A 109 -14.97 -34.50 15.60
CA GLY A 109 -16.15 -34.57 14.73
C GLY A 109 -16.32 -33.40 13.76
N ASN A 110 -15.62 -32.28 13.94
CA ASN A 110 -15.62 -31.17 12.99
C ASN A 110 -14.26 -31.06 12.30
N ARG A 111 -14.17 -31.41 11.00
CA ARG A 111 -12.92 -31.37 10.22
C ARG A 111 -12.24 -29.99 10.19
N LYS A 112 -12.96 -28.89 10.46
CA LYS A 112 -12.40 -27.52 10.47
C LYS A 112 -11.82 -27.12 11.83
N SER A 113 -12.15 -27.86 12.88
CA SER A 113 -11.74 -27.57 14.26
C SER A 113 -10.51 -28.38 14.66
N PRO A 114 -9.48 -27.75 15.25
CA PRO A 114 -8.34 -28.44 15.84
C PRO A 114 -8.82 -29.34 16.97
N ARG A 115 -8.16 -30.48 17.12
CA ARG A 115 -8.33 -31.34 18.28
C ARG A 115 -7.52 -30.78 19.43
N MET A 116 -8.13 -30.72 20.61
CA MET A 116 -7.39 -30.44 21.85
C MET A 116 -7.31 -31.67 22.73
N HIS A 117 -6.07 -32.03 23.04
CA HIS A 117 -5.69 -33.13 23.90
C HIS A 117 -5.47 -32.58 25.31
N VAL A 118 -6.03 -33.26 26.32
CA VAL A 118 -5.90 -32.86 27.73
C VAL A 118 -5.00 -33.86 28.45
N TYR A 119 -3.99 -33.33 29.13
CA TYR A 119 -3.02 -34.07 29.92
C TYR A 119 -3.15 -33.65 31.37
N TYR A 120 -3.19 -34.60 32.28
CA TYR A 120 -3.38 -34.32 33.70
C TYR A 120 -2.32 -35.08 34.51
N LEU A 121 -1.24 -34.38 34.82
CA LEU A 121 -0.06 -34.90 35.50
C LEU A 121 -0.30 -34.87 37.00
N ASN A 122 -0.48 -36.04 37.60
CA ASN A 122 -0.61 -36.25 39.04
C ASN A 122 0.41 -37.29 39.53
N GLN A 123 0.62 -37.39 40.85
CA GLN A 123 1.63 -38.28 41.45
C GLN A 123 1.48 -39.76 41.05
N GLY A 124 0.27 -40.24 40.72
CA GLY A 124 0.01 -41.64 40.41
C GLY A 124 0.10 -42.02 38.94
N ASP A 125 0.04 -41.06 38.01
CA ASP A 125 -0.11 -41.32 36.57
C ASP A 125 0.83 -40.46 35.68
N GLU A 126 1.75 -39.73 36.29
CA GLU A 126 2.63 -38.80 35.58
C GLU A 126 3.48 -39.48 34.49
N GLU A 127 4.06 -40.66 34.77
CA GLU A 127 4.89 -41.38 33.80
C GLU A 127 4.14 -41.74 32.52
N ASN A 128 2.91 -42.23 32.66
CA ASN A 128 2.08 -42.60 31.51
C ASN A 128 1.67 -41.37 30.70
N GLU A 129 1.29 -40.29 31.38
CA GLU A 129 0.86 -39.06 30.72
C GLU A 129 2.01 -38.33 30.03
N ILE A 130 3.21 -38.29 30.62
CA ILE A 130 4.42 -37.76 29.97
C ILE A 130 4.81 -38.63 28.77
N SER A 131 4.70 -39.95 28.86
CA SER A 131 4.95 -40.86 27.73
C SER A 131 3.99 -40.58 26.56
N ARG A 132 2.69 -40.41 26.85
CA ARG A 132 1.69 -40.02 25.84
C ARG A 132 2.01 -38.64 25.24
N LEU A 133 2.40 -37.68 26.09
CA LEU A 133 2.73 -36.32 25.65
C LEU A 133 3.96 -36.32 24.73
N ASN A 134 4.99 -37.08 25.09
CA ASN A 134 6.21 -37.26 24.30
C ASN A 134 5.89 -37.84 22.91
N GLN A 135 4.99 -38.82 22.84
CA GLN A 135 4.55 -39.42 21.60
C GLN A 135 3.77 -38.43 20.72
N ASP A 136 2.78 -37.73 21.28
CA ASP A 136 1.92 -36.82 20.54
C ASP A 136 2.69 -35.58 20.02
N LEU A 137 3.58 -35.01 20.84
CA LEU A 137 4.39 -33.85 20.47
C LEU A 137 5.70 -34.21 19.74
N ASN A 138 6.07 -35.49 19.70
CA ASN A 138 7.37 -35.98 19.22
C ASN A 138 8.54 -35.25 19.89
N VAL A 139 8.57 -35.30 21.23
CA VAL A 139 9.57 -34.64 22.10
C VAL A 139 10.11 -35.62 23.13
N SER A 140 11.18 -35.23 23.83
CA SER A 140 11.72 -35.96 24.98
C SER A 140 11.65 -35.09 26.24
N LEU A 141 10.62 -35.35 27.04
CA LEU A 141 10.37 -34.72 28.34
C LEU A 141 10.58 -35.76 29.46
N PRO A 142 11.23 -35.37 30.56
CA PRO A 142 11.44 -36.26 31.71
C PRO A 142 10.11 -36.51 32.43
N ALA A 143 9.89 -37.73 32.94
CA ALA A 143 8.80 -38.04 33.86
C ALA A 143 9.29 -37.95 35.31
N GLY A 144 8.46 -37.43 36.20
CA GLY A 144 8.82 -37.19 37.60
C GLY A 144 9.66 -35.93 37.81
N GLY A 145 9.48 -35.29 38.97
CA GLY A 145 10.37 -34.23 39.44
C GLY A 145 11.69 -34.80 39.98
N ARG A 146 12.73 -33.96 40.08
CA ARG A 146 13.96 -34.37 40.77
C ARG A 146 13.68 -34.61 42.26
N ASP A 147 14.32 -35.63 42.82
CA ASP A 147 14.32 -35.90 44.27
C ASP A 147 15.17 -34.81 44.96
N LEU A 148 14.51 -33.72 45.33
CA LEU A 148 15.08 -32.51 45.93
C LEU A 148 14.36 -32.25 47.26
N GLY A 149 15.06 -31.67 48.23
CA GLY A 149 14.42 -31.24 49.47
C GLY A 149 13.45 -30.07 49.25
N ASP A 150 12.42 -29.92 50.10
CA ASP A 150 11.39 -28.88 49.95
C ASP A 150 11.95 -27.46 49.77
N MET A 151 13.00 -27.11 50.52
CA MET A 151 13.69 -25.81 50.39
C MET A 151 14.38 -25.64 49.02
N GLU A 152 14.93 -26.72 48.46
CA GLU A 152 15.59 -26.69 47.16
C GLU A 152 14.55 -26.57 46.02
N ILE A 153 13.42 -27.26 46.16
CA ILE A 153 12.27 -27.16 45.23
C ILE A 153 11.75 -25.73 45.21
N GLU A 154 11.55 -25.13 46.38
CA GLU A 154 11.08 -23.74 46.49
C GLU A 154 12.06 -22.76 45.84
N ALA A 155 13.35 -22.86 46.18
CA ALA A 155 14.37 -22.01 45.59
C ALA A 155 14.44 -22.16 44.06
N ALA A 156 14.36 -23.40 43.56
CA ALA A 156 14.41 -23.67 42.13
C ALA A 156 13.15 -23.17 41.39
N ALA A 157 11.95 -23.35 41.97
CA ALA A 157 10.70 -22.84 41.41
C ALA A 157 10.75 -21.31 41.25
N ILE A 158 11.17 -20.60 42.30
CA ILE A 158 11.31 -19.14 42.30
C ILE A 158 12.31 -18.70 41.22
N GLN A 159 13.45 -19.39 41.12
CA GLN A 159 14.48 -19.06 40.13
C GLN A 159 13.98 -19.27 38.69
N MET A 160 13.35 -20.41 38.40
CA MET A 160 12.83 -20.72 37.07
C MET A 160 11.69 -19.77 36.67
N LYS A 161 10.75 -19.51 37.59
CA LYS A 161 9.68 -18.51 37.42
C LYS A 161 10.27 -17.16 37.02
N LYS A 162 11.22 -16.65 37.81
CA LYS A 162 11.87 -15.36 37.55
C LYS A 162 12.55 -15.34 36.18
N ALA A 163 13.32 -16.37 35.85
CA ALA A 163 14.02 -16.46 34.56
C ALA A 163 13.04 -16.51 33.36
N LEU A 164 11.94 -17.26 33.48
CA LEU A 164 10.94 -17.39 32.43
C LEU A 164 10.23 -16.05 32.18
N PHE A 165 9.67 -15.43 33.23
CA PHE A 165 8.94 -14.17 33.09
C PHE A 165 9.83 -13.01 32.67
N GLN A 166 11.09 -12.98 33.14
CA GLN A 166 12.07 -12.03 32.64
C GLN A 166 12.29 -12.19 31.13
N LYS A 167 12.44 -13.43 30.63
CA LYS A 167 12.59 -13.70 29.19
C LYS A 167 11.36 -13.27 28.38
N ILE A 168 10.14 -13.57 28.87
CA ILE A 168 8.89 -13.13 28.24
C ILE A 168 8.85 -11.60 28.15
N GLN A 169 9.14 -10.91 29.26
CA GLN A 169 9.13 -9.46 29.32
C GLN A 169 10.18 -8.84 28.41
N GLU A 170 11.40 -9.38 28.37
CA GLU A 170 12.46 -8.93 27.46
C GLU A 170 12.06 -9.06 25.99
N GLU A 171 11.41 -10.16 25.59
CA GLU A 171 10.91 -10.34 24.22
C GLU A 171 9.77 -9.37 23.89
N GLN A 172 8.85 -9.13 24.83
CA GLN A 172 7.80 -8.12 24.67
C GLN A 172 8.39 -6.71 24.53
N GLU A 173 9.36 -6.35 25.35
CA GLU A 173 10.04 -5.05 25.28
C GLU A 173 10.84 -4.89 23.99
N LYS A 174 11.50 -5.96 23.50
CA LYS A 174 12.13 -5.95 22.17
C LYS A 174 11.11 -5.70 21.06
N ARG A 175 9.94 -6.33 21.12
CA ARG A 175 8.84 -6.12 20.15
C ARG A 175 8.31 -4.69 20.20
N LYS A 176 8.03 -4.15 21.39
CA LYS A 176 7.58 -2.76 21.55
C LYS A 176 8.59 -1.77 20.98
N LYS A 177 9.88 -1.98 21.25
CA LYS A 177 10.98 -1.14 20.73
C LYS A 177 11.02 -1.07 19.20
N ILE A 178 10.52 -2.07 18.48
CA ILE A 178 10.44 -2.05 17.01
C ILE A 178 9.41 -1.02 16.53
N PHE A 179 8.33 -0.79 17.29
CA PHE A 179 7.24 0.12 16.93
C PHE A 179 7.30 1.47 17.67
N SER A 180 8.37 1.76 18.39
CA SER A 180 8.47 2.95 19.24
C SER A 180 9.78 3.71 19.03
N PHE A 181 10.31 3.71 17.80
CA PHE A 181 11.54 4.46 17.49
C PHE A 181 11.33 5.97 17.54
N SER A 182 10.15 6.48 17.18
CA SER A 182 9.83 7.90 17.29
C SER A 182 8.35 8.18 17.44
N THR A 183 8.00 9.39 17.90
CA THR A 183 6.63 9.91 17.81
C THR A 183 6.35 10.39 16.38
N PRO A 184 5.13 10.16 15.85
CA PRO A 184 4.83 10.39 14.44
C PRO A 184 4.52 11.87 14.13
N LEU A 185 5.48 12.75 14.40
CA LEU A 185 5.33 14.20 14.27
C LEU A 185 5.22 14.62 12.81
N PHE A 186 6.11 14.10 11.95
CA PHE A 186 6.17 14.52 10.56
C PHE A 186 4.97 14.03 9.75
N THR A 187 4.38 12.90 10.13
CA THR A 187 3.11 12.45 9.55
C THR A 187 2.03 13.51 9.74
N TYR A 188 1.87 14.04 10.96
CA TYR A 188 0.87 15.09 11.22
C TYR A 188 1.20 16.41 10.52
N ILE A 189 2.49 16.77 10.44
CA ILE A 189 2.92 17.96 9.69
C ILE A 189 2.58 17.82 8.21
N LEU A 190 2.87 16.67 7.59
CA LEU A 190 2.54 16.44 6.18
C LEU A 190 1.03 16.47 5.95
N ILE A 191 0.23 15.89 6.84
CA ILE A 191 -1.24 15.99 6.76
C ILE A 191 -1.68 17.45 6.82
N ALA A 192 -1.17 18.21 7.77
CA ALA A 192 -1.50 19.63 7.92
C ALA A 192 -1.12 20.44 6.66
N ILE A 193 0.06 20.19 6.08
CA ILE A 193 0.50 20.85 4.85
C ILE A 193 -0.44 20.52 3.69
N ASN A 194 -0.80 19.25 3.48
CA ASN A 194 -1.73 18.87 2.41
C ASN A 194 -3.10 19.53 2.58
N VAL A 195 -3.62 19.58 3.81
CA VAL A 195 -4.89 20.26 4.09
C VAL A 195 -4.79 21.76 3.81
N ILE A 196 -3.69 22.42 4.20
CA ILE A 196 -3.47 23.85 3.92
C ILE A 196 -3.39 24.11 2.41
N VAL A 197 -2.62 23.29 1.68
CA VAL A 197 -2.50 23.41 0.21
C VAL A 197 -3.83 23.19 -0.47
N PHE A 198 -4.62 22.21 -0.02
CA PHE A 198 -5.95 21.97 -0.57
C PHE A 198 -6.93 23.13 -0.30
N ILE A 199 -6.88 23.73 0.90
CA ILE A 199 -7.64 24.96 1.19
C ILE A 199 -7.21 26.08 0.24
N LEU A 200 -5.92 26.22 -0.06
CA LEU A 200 -5.46 27.19 -1.05
C LEU A 200 -6.05 26.89 -2.43
N GLN A 201 -5.97 25.65 -2.91
CA GLN A 201 -6.50 25.22 -4.21
C GLN A 201 -7.97 25.65 -4.42
N ILE A 202 -8.84 25.40 -3.43
CA ILE A 202 -10.27 25.73 -3.51
C ILE A 202 -10.57 27.23 -3.38
N THR A 203 -9.65 28.01 -2.80
CA THR A 203 -9.84 29.46 -2.65
C THR A 203 -9.29 30.26 -3.82
N THR A 204 -8.36 29.70 -4.60
CA THR A 204 -7.69 30.39 -5.70
C THR A 204 -8.23 30.04 -7.08
N GLY A 205 -9.01 28.96 -7.22
CA GLY A 205 -9.58 28.56 -8.51
C GLY A 205 -10.44 27.30 -8.42
N ASP A 206 -10.85 26.79 -9.57
CA ASP A 206 -11.64 25.56 -9.70
C ASP A 206 -10.73 24.33 -9.70
N LEU A 207 -11.10 23.30 -8.93
CA LEU A 207 -10.38 22.02 -8.87
C LEU A 207 -10.51 21.21 -10.17
N GLN A 208 -11.56 21.45 -10.95
CA GLN A 208 -11.76 20.80 -12.25
C GLN A 208 -11.01 21.51 -13.38
N ASN A 209 -10.45 22.69 -13.13
CA ASN A 209 -9.67 23.41 -14.12
C ASN A 209 -8.22 22.88 -14.13
N THR A 210 -7.87 22.12 -15.17
CA THR A 210 -6.52 21.57 -15.36
C THR A 210 -5.44 22.65 -15.35
N GLN A 211 -5.67 23.79 -16.00
CA GLN A 211 -4.71 24.89 -16.03
C GLN A 211 -4.45 25.47 -14.64
N HIS A 212 -5.48 25.57 -13.80
CA HIS A 212 -5.33 25.98 -12.41
C HIS A 212 -4.41 25.03 -11.63
N LEU A 213 -4.59 23.71 -11.80
CA LEU A 213 -3.73 22.70 -11.18
C LEU A 213 -2.28 22.79 -11.69
N ILE A 214 -2.09 22.98 -13.00
CA ILE A 214 -0.76 23.19 -13.60
C ILE A 214 -0.10 24.41 -12.98
N ASN A 215 -0.78 25.56 -12.90
CA ASN A 215 -0.26 26.78 -12.29
C ASN A 215 0.10 26.60 -10.80
N MET A 216 -0.66 25.78 -10.09
CA MET A 216 -0.42 25.41 -8.69
C MET A 216 0.76 24.45 -8.49
N GLY A 217 1.29 23.85 -9.56
CA GLY A 217 2.44 22.95 -9.51
C GLY A 217 2.14 21.48 -9.72
N ALA A 218 1.08 21.13 -10.46
CA ALA A 218 0.83 19.76 -10.88
C ALA A 218 1.97 19.19 -11.74
N ASN A 219 2.09 17.86 -11.75
CA ASN A 219 3.06 17.18 -12.58
C ASN A 219 2.57 17.19 -14.02
N PHE A 220 3.18 18.02 -14.85
CA PHE A 220 2.85 18.19 -16.25
C PHE A 220 4.12 18.07 -17.09
N ASN A 221 4.12 17.12 -18.03
CA ASN A 221 5.35 16.64 -18.65
C ASN A 221 6.06 17.71 -19.46
N LEU A 222 5.32 18.57 -20.18
CA LEU A 222 5.89 19.64 -20.99
C LEU A 222 6.75 20.58 -20.13
N LEU A 223 6.17 21.15 -19.07
CA LEU A 223 6.89 22.05 -18.16
C LEU A 223 8.03 21.36 -17.40
N VAL A 224 7.89 20.06 -17.09
CA VAL A 224 8.99 19.27 -16.51
C VAL A 224 10.18 19.21 -17.48
N MET A 225 9.92 18.99 -18.78
CA MET A 225 10.95 18.95 -19.81
C MET A 225 11.58 20.32 -20.07
N GLU A 226 10.83 21.40 -19.88
CA GLU A 226 11.35 22.78 -19.91
C GLU A 226 12.18 23.16 -18.67
N GLY A 227 12.25 22.30 -17.66
CA GLY A 227 13.13 22.47 -16.51
C GLY A 227 12.43 22.70 -15.18
N GLU A 228 11.09 22.58 -15.12
CA GLU A 228 10.33 22.70 -13.88
C GLU A 228 10.33 21.39 -13.06
N TRP A 229 11.51 20.80 -12.85
CA TRP A 229 11.73 19.54 -12.10
C TRP A 229 11.14 19.53 -10.69
N TRP A 230 10.89 20.69 -10.11
CA TRP A 230 10.24 20.85 -8.81
C TRP A 230 8.80 20.33 -8.81
N ARG A 231 8.16 20.22 -9.99
CA ARG A 231 6.81 19.66 -10.18
C ARG A 231 6.67 18.22 -9.71
N PHE A 232 7.75 17.44 -9.74
CA PHE A 232 7.76 16.09 -9.18
C PHE A 232 7.49 16.06 -7.68
N PHE A 233 7.81 17.14 -6.96
CA PHE A 233 7.59 17.24 -5.52
C PHE A 233 6.32 18.03 -5.17
N SER A 234 6.02 19.13 -5.87
CA SER A 234 4.84 19.95 -5.56
C SER A 234 3.53 19.21 -5.85
N SER A 235 3.48 18.41 -6.91
CA SER A 235 2.32 17.59 -7.27
C SER A 235 1.89 16.64 -6.15
N MET A 236 2.81 16.20 -5.29
CA MET A 236 2.54 15.36 -4.13
C MET A 236 1.62 16.01 -3.09
N PHE A 237 1.38 17.32 -3.18
CA PHE A 237 0.55 18.08 -2.23
C PHE A 237 -0.79 18.54 -2.81
N LEU A 238 -0.99 18.42 -4.12
CA LEU A 238 -2.20 18.84 -4.81
C LEU A 238 -3.21 17.69 -4.88
N HIS A 239 -4.51 18.00 -4.88
CA HIS A 239 -5.58 17.00 -4.96
C HIS A 239 -6.73 17.46 -5.87
N LEU A 240 -7.35 16.52 -6.57
CA LEU A 240 -8.43 16.78 -7.56
C LEU A 240 -9.78 17.10 -6.91
N ASP A 241 -10.07 16.52 -5.74
CA ASP A 241 -11.35 16.67 -5.08
C ASP A 241 -11.25 16.35 -3.58
N PHE A 242 -12.36 16.57 -2.87
CA PHE A 242 -12.45 16.36 -1.44
C PHE A 242 -12.29 14.89 -1.02
N ILE A 243 -12.83 13.94 -1.78
CA ILE A 243 -12.72 12.50 -1.48
C ILE A 243 -11.27 12.06 -1.69
N HIS A 244 -10.61 12.53 -2.74
CA HIS A 244 -9.22 12.23 -3.03
C HIS A 244 -8.29 12.66 -1.88
N ILE A 245 -8.39 13.90 -1.39
CA ILE A 245 -7.59 14.32 -0.22
C ILE A 245 -7.97 13.54 1.04
N LEU A 246 -9.26 13.32 1.31
CA LEU A 246 -9.71 12.60 2.50
C LEU A 246 -9.09 11.19 2.55
N MET A 247 -9.15 10.45 1.44
CA MET A 247 -8.60 9.10 1.35
C MET A 247 -7.08 9.10 1.48
N ASN A 248 -6.38 10.04 0.86
CA ASN A 248 -4.94 10.18 1.01
C ASN A 248 -4.53 10.51 2.46
N MET A 249 -5.26 11.40 3.15
CA MET A 249 -4.93 11.78 4.52
C MET A 249 -5.22 10.66 5.52
N ILE A 250 -6.29 9.88 5.31
CA ILE A 250 -6.57 8.66 6.09
C ILE A 250 -5.43 7.66 5.89
N ALA A 251 -5.05 7.40 4.64
CA ALA A 251 -3.97 6.47 4.33
C ALA A 251 -2.63 6.96 4.93
N LEU A 252 -2.29 8.23 4.75
CA LEU A 252 -1.08 8.84 5.31
C LEU A 252 -1.07 8.80 6.84
N TYR A 253 -2.21 9.02 7.50
CA TYR A 253 -2.31 8.89 8.95
C TYR A 253 -1.96 7.46 9.40
N PHE A 254 -2.59 6.43 8.84
CA PHE A 254 -2.34 5.05 9.28
C PHE A 254 -0.96 4.54 8.87
N LEU A 255 -0.57 4.71 7.60
CA LEU A 255 0.70 4.21 7.06
C LEU A 255 1.87 5.06 7.53
N GLY A 256 1.74 6.38 7.50
CA GLY A 256 2.77 7.33 7.91
C GLY A 256 3.09 7.19 9.40
N THR A 257 2.07 7.14 10.27
CA THR A 257 2.33 6.97 11.71
C THR A 257 3.01 5.64 12.00
N ALA A 258 2.64 4.56 11.30
CA ALA A 258 3.29 3.26 11.43
C ALA A 258 4.76 3.31 10.98
N ILE A 259 5.04 3.83 9.80
CA ILE A 259 6.41 3.92 9.26
C ILE A 259 7.29 4.85 10.09
N GLU A 260 6.80 6.03 10.48
CA GLU A 260 7.58 6.96 11.30
C GLU A 260 7.91 6.38 12.68
N ARG A 261 6.98 5.62 13.27
CA ARG A 261 7.21 4.88 14.51
C ARG A 261 8.20 3.72 14.36
N ILE A 262 8.23 3.04 13.22
CA ILE A 262 9.10 1.88 12.98
C ILE A 262 10.51 2.29 12.53
N PHE A 263 10.61 3.25 11.61
CA PHE A 263 11.86 3.64 10.95
C PHE A 263 12.48 4.91 11.53
N GLY A 264 11.69 5.70 12.28
CA GLY A 264 12.08 7.01 12.78
C GLY A 264 11.92 8.11 11.73
N ARG A 265 11.92 9.35 12.22
CA ARG A 265 11.64 10.59 11.47
C ARG A 265 12.42 10.74 10.16
N THR A 266 13.74 10.67 10.21
CA THR A 266 14.59 10.91 9.03
C THR A 266 14.37 9.87 7.94
N ARG A 267 14.28 8.58 8.31
CA ARG A 267 14.04 7.51 7.33
C ARG A 267 12.65 7.61 6.73
N PHE A 268 11.64 7.91 7.55
CA PHE A 268 10.29 8.15 7.07
C PHE A 268 10.26 9.25 6.00
N LEU A 269 10.87 10.41 6.26
CA LEU A 269 10.91 11.50 5.29
C LEU A 269 11.62 11.10 3.99
N LEU A 270 12.77 10.41 4.09
CA LEU A 270 13.49 9.93 2.90
C LEU A 270 12.67 8.92 2.10
N ILE A 271 12.01 7.97 2.76
CA ILE A 271 11.14 6.99 2.11
C ILE A 271 9.95 7.68 1.43
N TYR A 272 9.30 8.62 2.14
CA TYR A 272 8.13 9.34 1.63
C TYR A 272 8.48 10.19 0.40
N PHE A 273 9.51 11.05 0.52
CA PHE A 273 9.86 11.99 -0.56
C PHE A 273 10.62 11.34 -1.70
N LEU A 274 11.60 10.47 -1.44
CA LEU A 274 12.38 9.85 -2.53
C LEU A 274 11.65 8.67 -3.17
N GLY A 275 10.80 7.96 -2.41
CA GLY A 275 9.87 7.00 -3.01
C GLY A 275 8.77 7.70 -3.80
N GLY A 276 8.21 8.79 -3.26
CA GLY A 276 7.25 9.64 -3.96
C GLY A 276 7.83 10.23 -5.26
N LEU A 277 9.09 10.70 -5.24
CA LEU A 277 9.81 11.14 -6.43
C LEU A 277 9.87 10.06 -7.50
N THR A 278 10.18 8.80 -7.14
CA THR A 278 10.13 7.68 -8.11
C THR A 278 8.72 7.47 -8.66
N GLY A 279 7.68 7.72 -7.85
CA GLY A 279 6.29 7.76 -8.31
C GLY A 279 6.08 8.85 -9.37
N SER A 280 6.41 10.11 -9.08
CA SER A 280 6.23 11.22 -10.03
C SER A 280 7.05 11.05 -11.31
N ILE A 281 8.26 10.48 -11.21
CA ILE A 281 9.07 10.12 -12.38
C ILE A 281 8.42 9.00 -13.19
N ALA A 282 7.84 7.99 -12.53
CA ALA A 282 7.12 6.91 -13.23
C ALA A 282 5.83 7.42 -13.89
N SER A 283 5.12 8.37 -13.26
CA SER A 283 4.00 9.09 -13.85
C SER A 283 4.44 9.78 -15.15
N PHE A 284 5.48 10.61 -15.09
CA PHE A 284 6.09 11.24 -16.27
C PHE A 284 6.51 10.24 -17.36
N ALA A 285 6.93 9.05 -16.95
CA ALA A 285 7.41 8.03 -17.86
C ALA A 285 6.30 7.26 -18.59
N PHE A 286 5.10 7.15 -18.00
CA PHE A 286 4.04 6.26 -18.50
C PHE A 286 2.69 6.95 -18.74
N SER A 287 2.58 8.24 -18.44
CA SER A 287 1.36 9.04 -18.61
C SER A 287 1.72 10.42 -19.15
N ILE A 288 0.94 10.90 -20.11
CA ILE A 288 0.96 12.28 -20.62
C ILE A 288 0.02 13.21 -19.83
N ASN A 289 -0.92 12.64 -19.08
CA ASN A 289 -1.92 13.40 -18.33
C ASN A 289 -1.30 14.12 -17.13
N VAL A 290 -1.91 15.25 -16.77
CA VAL A 290 -1.57 16.01 -15.55
C VAL A 290 -1.82 15.13 -14.31
N SER A 291 -0.79 15.02 -13.46
CA SER A 291 -0.83 14.18 -12.25
C SER A 291 -0.69 14.99 -10.97
N VAL A 292 -1.55 14.67 -9.99
CA VAL A 292 -1.57 15.26 -8.65
C VAL A 292 -1.87 14.20 -7.60
N GLY A 293 -1.39 14.41 -6.37
CA GLY A 293 -1.77 13.62 -5.21
C GLY A 293 -0.60 13.07 -4.43
N ALA A 294 -0.79 12.96 -3.12
CA ALA A 294 0.17 12.32 -2.21
C ALA A 294 0.27 10.79 -2.41
N SER A 295 -0.57 10.20 -3.27
CA SER A 295 -0.77 8.75 -3.39
C SER A 295 0.52 8.00 -3.78
N GLY A 296 1.33 8.52 -4.70
CA GLY A 296 2.65 7.91 -5.02
C GLY A 296 3.56 7.81 -3.79
N ALA A 297 3.60 8.85 -2.96
CA ALA A 297 4.33 8.88 -1.69
C ALA A 297 3.77 7.87 -0.67
N ILE A 298 2.45 7.73 -0.62
CA ILE A 298 1.76 6.78 0.26
C ILE A 298 2.05 5.34 -0.19
N PHE A 299 2.08 5.07 -1.50
CA PHE A 299 2.51 3.79 -2.04
C PHE A 299 3.97 3.46 -1.70
N ALA A 300 4.84 4.47 -1.61
CA ALA A 300 6.19 4.26 -1.07
C ALA A 300 6.19 3.76 0.38
N LEU A 301 5.23 4.17 1.21
CA LEU A 301 5.06 3.66 2.57
C LEU A 301 4.57 2.21 2.57
N PHE A 302 3.71 1.80 1.62
CA PHE A 302 3.40 0.38 1.42
C PHE A 302 4.66 -0.42 1.08
N GLY A 303 5.51 0.10 0.18
CA GLY A 303 6.79 -0.53 -0.17
C GLY A 303 7.70 -0.72 1.03
N ALA A 304 7.75 0.26 1.92
CA ALA A 304 8.47 0.18 3.18
C ALA A 304 7.92 -0.91 4.13
N LEU A 305 6.59 -1.03 4.23
CA LEU A 305 5.94 -2.07 5.02
C LEU A 305 6.18 -3.47 4.46
N LEU A 306 6.27 -3.63 3.13
CA LEU A 306 6.61 -4.90 2.51
C LEU A 306 8.04 -5.34 2.87
N LEU A 307 9.02 -4.44 2.81
CA LEU A 307 10.38 -4.75 3.26
C LEU A 307 10.41 -5.08 4.76
N PHE A 308 9.67 -4.31 5.58
CA PHE A 308 9.51 -4.62 7.00
C PHE A 308 8.94 -6.04 7.20
N GLY A 309 7.96 -6.44 6.40
CA GLY A 309 7.38 -7.78 6.39
C GLY A 309 8.35 -8.88 5.96
N LEU A 310 9.39 -8.58 5.17
CA LEU A 310 10.46 -9.53 4.85
C LEU A 310 11.42 -9.72 6.03
N ILE A 311 11.77 -8.63 6.72
CA ILE A 311 12.74 -8.65 7.82
C ILE A 311 12.11 -9.16 9.13
N TYR A 312 10.88 -8.76 9.41
CA TYR A 312 10.13 -9.06 10.64
C TYR A 312 8.85 -9.84 10.34
N LYS A 313 8.94 -10.85 9.47
CA LYS A 313 7.81 -11.65 8.94
C LYS A 313 6.77 -12.04 9.99
N GLN A 314 7.20 -12.67 11.08
CA GLN A 314 6.26 -13.12 12.11
C GLN A 314 5.52 -11.95 12.77
N ILE A 315 6.22 -10.87 13.10
CA ILE A 315 5.64 -9.69 13.73
C ILE A 315 4.66 -9.02 12.77
N PHE A 316 5.07 -8.84 11.51
CA PHE A 316 4.25 -8.21 10.48
C PHE A 316 2.89 -8.90 10.33
N PHE A 317 2.86 -10.23 10.12
CA PHE A 317 1.61 -10.96 9.96
C PHE A 317 0.78 -11.04 11.25
N GLN A 318 1.41 -10.98 12.43
CA GLN A 318 0.70 -10.94 13.71
C GLN A 318 0.06 -9.58 14.02
N THR A 319 0.53 -8.49 13.41
CA THR A 319 0.04 -7.13 13.73
C THR A 319 -0.79 -6.49 12.62
N MET A 320 -0.29 -6.43 11.39
CA MET A 320 -0.87 -5.59 10.33
C MET A 320 -0.80 -6.19 8.92
N GLY A 321 -0.02 -7.26 8.72
CA GLY A 321 0.39 -7.69 7.39
C GLY A 321 -0.75 -8.14 6.48
N HIS A 322 -1.76 -8.82 7.04
CA HIS A 322 -2.93 -9.23 6.25
C HIS A 322 -3.71 -8.03 5.72
N SER A 323 -4.04 -7.07 6.59
CA SER A 323 -4.78 -5.87 6.22
C SER A 323 -4.01 -5.05 5.19
N ILE A 324 -2.70 -4.89 5.37
CA ILE A 324 -1.84 -4.15 4.44
C ILE A 324 -1.83 -4.79 3.05
N ILE A 325 -1.69 -6.12 2.96
CA ILE A 325 -1.69 -6.84 1.67
C ILE A 325 -3.05 -6.71 0.97
N VAL A 326 -4.15 -6.85 1.72
CA VAL A 326 -5.50 -6.74 1.15
C VAL A 326 -5.77 -5.33 0.65
N ILE A 327 -5.47 -4.31 1.46
CA ILE A 327 -5.66 -2.90 1.08
C ILE A 327 -4.81 -2.56 -0.14
N LEU A 328 -3.54 -2.97 -0.16
CA LEU A 328 -2.66 -2.75 -1.31
C LEU A 328 -3.22 -3.42 -2.58
N ALA A 329 -3.68 -4.67 -2.48
CA ALA A 329 -4.27 -5.38 -3.61
C ALA A 329 -5.53 -4.68 -4.14
N ILE A 330 -6.41 -4.21 -3.25
CA ILE A 330 -7.62 -3.46 -3.65
C ILE A 330 -7.23 -2.16 -4.36
N ASN A 331 -6.31 -1.37 -3.80
CA ASN A 331 -5.91 -0.10 -4.43
C ASN A 331 -5.28 -0.33 -5.81
N LEU A 332 -4.46 -1.37 -5.98
CA LEU A 332 -3.91 -1.72 -7.29
C LEU A 332 -5.00 -2.13 -8.28
N VAL A 333 -5.93 -3.00 -7.88
CA VAL A 333 -7.05 -3.41 -8.75
C VAL A 333 -7.89 -2.21 -9.17
N VAL A 334 -8.27 -1.35 -8.22
CA VAL A 334 -9.06 -0.14 -8.49
C VAL A 334 -8.29 0.81 -9.42
N GLY A 335 -7.01 1.04 -9.15
CA GLY A 335 -6.18 1.91 -9.99
C GLY A 335 -5.98 1.41 -11.41
N PHE A 336 -6.03 0.09 -11.66
CA PHE A 336 -5.97 -0.44 -13.03
C PHE A 336 -7.31 -0.34 -13.75
N THR A 337 -8.41 -0.10 -13.03
CA THR A 337 -9.76 0.00 -13.61
C THR A 337 -10.24 1.43 -13.79
N ASP A 338 -9.64 2.39 -13.10
CA ASP A 338 -10.04 3.80 -13.13
C ASP A 338 -8.97 4.64 -13.86
N PRO A 339 -9.26 5.16 -15.07
CA PRO A 339 -8.32 5.98 -15.84
C PRO A 339 -7.89 7.27 -15.15
N GLN A 340 -8.65 7.77 -14.16
CA GLN A 340 -8.29 8.96 -13.40
C GLN A 340 -7.19 8.68 -12.37
N ILE A 341 -6.87 7.40 -12.11
CA ILE A 341 -5.84 7.01 -11.17
C ILE A 341 -4.52 6.82 -11.90
N ASP A 342 -3.52 7.59 -11.47
CA ASP A 342 -2.15 7.45 -11.96
C ASP A 342 -1.47 6.19 -11.42
N MET A 343 -1.62 5.09 -12.17
CA MET A 343 -0.99 3.81 -11.85
C MET A 343 0.54 3.87 -11.95
N GLY A 344 1.09 4.71 -12.83
CA GLY A 344 2.53 4.95 -12.95
C GLY A 344 3.09 5.45 -11.63
N ALA A 345 2.44 6.47 -11.05
CA ALA A 345 2.78 7.01 -9.74
C ALA A 345 2.69 5.97 -8.61
N HIS A 346 1.64 5.15 -8.61
CA HIS A 346 1.42 4.14 -7.56
C HIS A 346 2.48 3.03 -7.60
N ILE A 347 2.74 2.45 -8.77
CA ILE A 347 3.74 1.38 -8.92
C ILE A 347 5.15 1.94 -8.73
N GLY A 348 5.46 3.08 -9.33
CA GLY A 348 6.75 3.77 -9.16
C GLY A 348 7.02 4.10 -7.70
N GLY A 349 6.01 4.62 -7.00
CA GLY A 349 6.05 4.89 -5.56
C GLY A 349 6.30 3.62 -4.74
N LEU A 350 5.55 2.54 -5.00
CA LEU A 350 5.69 1.26 -4.30
C LEU A 350 7.09 0.67 -4.42
N VAL A 351 7.62 0.60 -5.64
CA VAL A 351 8.95 0.04 -5.93
C VAL A 351 10.04 0.98 -5.40
N GLY A 352 9.92 2.28 -5.64
CA GLY A 352 10.85 3.29 -5.16
C GLY A 352 10.95 3.30 -3.63
N GLY A 353 9.81 3.25 -2.93
CA GLY A 353 9.74 3.13 -1.48
C GLY A 353 10.36 1.85 -0.95
N PHE A 354 10.14 0.71 -1.60
CA PHE A 354 10.78 -0.56 -1.24
C PHE A 354 12.31 -0.48 -1.36
N LEU A 355 12.82 0.05 -2.47
CA LEU A 355 14.26 0.23 -2.70
C LEU A 355 14.88 1.23 -1.73
N MET A 356 14.19 2.35 -1.48
CA MET A 356 14.67 3.37 -0.56
C MET A 356 14.69 2.87 0.90
N THR A 357 13.69 2.09 1.28
CA THR A 357 13.67 1.42 2.59
C THR A 357 14.78 0.37 2.67
N THR A 358 15.11 -0.30 1.56
CA THR A 358 16.22 -1.27 1.49
C THR A 358 17.57 -0.57 1.67
N ALA A 359 17.73 0.59 1.05
CA ALA A 359 18.91 1.44 1.16
C ALA A 359 19.10 1.99 2.59
N MET A 360 18.03 2.45 3.22
CA MET A 360 18.07 2.99 4.58
C MET A 360 18.15 1.90 5.66
N TYR A 361 17.59 0.73 5.35
CA TYR A 361 17.42 -0.44 6.20
C TYR A 361 16.69 -0.14 7.53
N VAL A 362 16.39 -1.19 8.29
CA VAL A 362 15.69 -1.04 9.58
C VAL A 362 16.62 -0.45 10.65
N PRO A 363 16.12 0.39 11.58
CA PRO A 363 16.97 1.01 12.59
C PRO A 363 17.72 -0.01 13.45
N ARG A 364 18.93 0.37 13.89
CA ARG A 364 19.84 -0.46 14.73
C ARG A 364 20.29 -1.79 14.09
N ARG A 365 19.94 -2.07 12.84
CA ARG A 365 20.59 -3.10 12.04
C ARG A 365 21.35 -2.44 10.90
N LYS A 366 22.45 -3.05 10.49
CA LYS A 366 23.21 -2.63 9.30
C LYS A 366 23.38 -3.83 8.40
N ASN A 367 23.23 -3.63 7.10
CA ASN A 367 23.56 -4.63 6.10
C ASN A 367 24.06 -3.90 4.85
N GLN A 368 25.35 -3.60 4.82
CA GLN A 368 25.96 -2.74 3.80
C GLN A 368 25.66 -3.23 2.39
N LYS A 369 25.63 -4.55 2.15
CA LYS A 369 25.28 -5.13 0.86
C LYS A 369 23.88 -4.69 0.40
N TYR A 370 22.86 -4.92 1.21
CA TYR A 370 21.50 -4.51 0.84
C TYR A 370 21.34 -3.00 0.79
N GLN A 371 22.02 -2.25 1.66
CA GLN A 371 21.95 -0.79 1.65
C GLN A 371 22.51 -0.21 0.34
N ILE A 372 23.67 -0.71 -0.11
CA ILE A 372 24.27 -0.31 -1.39
C ILE A 372 23.40 -0.77 -2.56
N LEU A 373 22.95 -2.02 -2.58
CA LEU A 373 22.10 -2.54 -3.66
C LEU A 373 20.76 -1.80 -3.76
N GLY A 374 20.14 -1.47 -2.63
CA GLY A 374 18.89 -0.70 -2.61
C GLY A 374 19.10 0.72 -3.15
N PHE A 375 20.21 1.37 -2.78
CA PHE A 375 20.51 2.72 -3.25
C PHE A 375 20.86 2.74 -4.75
N LEU A 376 21.71 1.82 -5.21
CA LEU A 376 22.04 1.67 -6.63
C LEU A 376 20.80 1.30 -7.45
N GLY A 377 19.97 0.38 -6.94
CA GLY A 377 18.72 0.00 -7.58
C GLY A 377 17.77 1.18 -7.72
N TRP A 378 17.65 2.02 -6.68
CA TRP A 378 16.83 3.24 -6.73
C TRP A 378 17.36 4.25 -7.77
N ILE A 379 18.67 4.46 -7.84
CA ILE A 379 19.29 5.33 -8.85
C ILE A 379 19.04 4.79 -10.27
N ILE A 380 19.34 3.51 -10.50
CA ILE A 380 19.19 2.88 -11.82
C ILE A 380 17.73 2.94 -12.27
N LEU A 381 16.79 2.66 -11.37
CA LEU A 381 15.36 2.76 -11.65
C LEU A 381 14.97 4.20 -12.00
N SER A 382 15.36 5.17 -11.18
CA SER A 382 14.96 6.57 -11.37
C SER A 382 15.55 7.16 -12.66
N ILE A 383 16.83 6.89 -12.95
CA ILE A 383 17.48 7.32 -14.21
C ILE A 383 16.84 6.59 -15.41
N GLY A 384 16.61 5.29 -15.30
CA GLY A 384 16.00 4.50 -16.38
C GLY A 384 14.61 5.01 -16.74
N LEU A 385 13.77 5.30 -15.73
CA LEU A 385 12.45 5.87 -15.92
C LEU A 385 12.51 7.28 -16.50
N LEU A 386 13.44 8.13 -16.05
CA LEU A 386 13.62 9.48 -16.61
C LEU A 386 14.02 9.42 -18.09
N LEU A 387 14.99 8.59 -18.46
CA LEU A 387 15.42 8.44 -19.86
C LEU A 387 14.30 7.87 -20.74
N PHE A 388 13.57 6.88 -20.21
CA PHE A 388 12.42 6.31 -20.91
C PHE A 388 11.32 7.36 -21.10
N GLY A 389 10.96 8.08 -20.03
CA GLY A 389 9.93 9.12 -20.08
C GLY A 389 10.30 10.25 -21.03
N TRP A 390 11.56 10.68 -21.04
CA TRP A 390 12.02 11.68 -22.00
C TRP A 390 11.84 11.20 -23.43
N SER A 391 12.28 9.97 -23.74
CA SER A 391 12.13 9.37 -25.06
C SER A 391 10.66 9.18 -25.46
N TYR A 392 9.81 8.77 -24.51
CA TYR A 392 8.40 8.52 -24.74
C TYR A 392 7.65 9.81 -25.03
N ASN A 393 7.82 10.84 -24.20
CA ASN A 393 7.17 12.14 -24.39
C ASN A 393 7.58 12.79 -25.71
N THR A 394 8.87 12.89 -26.04
CA THR A 394 9.32 13.46 -27.32
C THR A 394 8.77 12.73 -28.56
N SER A 395 8.40 11.45 -28.41
CA SER A 395 7.88 10.64 -29.52
C SER A 395 6.35 10.57 -29.56
N SER A 396 5.65 11.04 -28.51
CA SER A 396 4.18 10.99 -28.41
C SER A 396 3.57 12.11 -29.24
N VAL A 397 2.54 11.77 -30.02
CA VAL A 397 1.80 12.74 -30.84
C VAL A 397 1.06 13.74 -29.95
N GLU A 398 0.46 13.26 -28.86
CA GLU A 398 -0.24 14.07 -27.88
C GLU A 398 0.68 15.09 -27.20
N PHE A 399 1.90 14.67 -26.83
CA PHE A 399 2.90 15.60 -26.30
C PHE A 399 3.31 16.65 -27.33
N LYS A 400 3.50 16.25 -28.59
CA LYS A 400 3.81 17.20 -29.68
C LYS A 400 2.67 18.20 -29.90
N ILE A 401 1.40 17.79 -29.76
CA ILE A 401 0.24 18.69 -29.82
C ILE A 401 0.30 19.75 -28.73
N GLU A 402 0.57 19.35 -27.48
CA GLU A 402 0.75 20.28 -26.35
C GLU A 402 1.92 21.25 -26.60
N GLU A 403 3.03 20.77 -27.15
CA GLU A 403 4.18 21.60 -27.52
C GLU A 403 3.83 22.60 -28.65
N ILE A 404 3.09 22.16 -29.68
CA ILE A 404 2.60 23.02 -30.76
C ILE A 404 1.70 24.12 -30.18
N GLN A 405 0.79 23.77 -29.28
CA GLN A 405 -0.11 24.72 -28.66
C GLN A 405 0.66 25.76 -27.82
N SER A 406 1.65 25.31 -27.04
CA SER A 406 2.53 26.21 -26.29
C SER A 406 3.27 27.20 -27.21
N GLN A 407 3.85 26.71 -28.32
CA GLN A 407 4.54 27.57 -29.30
C GLN A 407 3.60 28.60 -29.94
N VAL A 408 2.34 28.21 -30.20
CA VAL A 408 1.30 29.12 -30.69
C VAL A 408 0.99 30.22 -29.66
N GLU A 409 0.89 29.87 -28.38
CA GLU A 409 0.63 30.83 -27.29
C GLU A 409 1.81 31.80 -27.08
N GLU A 410 3.04 31.32 -27.27
CA GLU A 410 4.27 32.14 -27.20
C GLU A 410 4.47 33.02 -28.46
N GLY A 411 3.72 32.77 -29.53
CA GLY A 411 3.80 33.49 -30.80
C GLY A 411 4.88 32.97 -31.76
N GLU A 412 5.49 31.83 -31.46
CA GLU A 412 6.51 31.15 -32.27
C GLU A 412 5.84 30.29 -33.37
N PHE A 413 5.08 30.96 -34.24
CA PHE A 413 4.21 30.28 -35.21
C PHE A 413 4.98 29.46 -36.26
N ARG A 414 6.25 29.76 -36.55
CA ARG A 414 7.01 29.02 -37.57
C ARG A 414 7.44 27.67 -37.06
N GLU A 415 7.88 27.62 -35.82
CA GLU A 415 8.21 26.44 -35.06
C GLU A 415 6.96 25.55 -34.95
N ALA A 416 5.82 26.14 -34.57
CA ALA A 416 4.54 25.42 -34.46
C ALA A 416 4.14 24.77 -35.80
N ILE A 417 4.25 25.50 -36.92
CA ILE A 417 3.98 24.96 -38.26
C ILE A 417 4.94 23.82 -38.60
N SER A 418 6.23 23.99 -38.31
CA SER A 418 7.25 22.99 -38.61
C SER A 418 6.99 21.69 -37.86
N LEU A 419 6.76 21.79 -36.54
CA LEU A 419 6.50 20.64 -35.68
C LEU A 419 5.18 19.96 -36.04
N ALA A 420 4.11 20.72 -36.29
CA ALA A 420 2.84 20.15 -36.73
C ALA A 420 2.95 19.42 -38.07
N THR A 421 3.73 19.96 -39.01
CA THR A 421 3.95 19.32 -40.32
C THR A 421 4.74 18.02 -40.18
N GLU A 422 5.85 18.03 -39.43
CA GLU A 422 6.62 16.82 -39.16
C GLU A 422 5.76 15.76 -38.45
N THR A 423 4.91 16.17 -37.50
CA THR A 423 4.03 15.26 -36.76
C THR A 423 2.96 14.65 -37.67
N LEU A 424 2.35 15.45 -38.56
CA LEU A 424 1.38 14.98 -39.55
C LEU A 424 1.99 14.00 -40.56
N ASP A 425 3.27 14.16 -40.91
CA ASP A 425 3.99 13.24 -41.79
C ASP A 425 4.33 11.89 -41.10
N GLU A 426 4.38 11.87 -39.76
CA GLU A 426 4.76 10.71 -38.96
C GLU A 426 3.56 9.92 -38.40
N THR A 427 2.41 10.55 -38.21
CA THR A 427 1.25 9.95 -37.53
C THR A 427 0.19 9.44 -38.51
N ASP A 428 -0.34 8.24 -38.22
CA ASP A 428 -1.51 7.68 -38.89
C ASP A 428 -2.77 7.72 -37.97
N ASP A 429 -2.71 8.42 -36.82
CA ASP A 429 -3.82 8.47 -35.87
C ASP A 429 -4.92 9.43 -36.34
N ALA A 430 -5.94 8.86 -36.99
CA ALA A 430 -7.10 9.56 -37.51
C ALA A 430 -7.86 10.41 -36.47
N ASN A 431 -7.74 10.12 -35.16
CA ASN A 431 -8.41 10.89 -34.12
C ASN A 431 -7.65 12.18 -33.75
N LEU A 432 -6.33 12.19 -33.95
CA LEU A 432 -5.46 13.33 -33.57
C LEU A 432 -5.10 14.22 -34.76
N ILE A 433 -5.20 13.71 -35.98
CA ILE A 433 -4.94 14.48 -37.20
C ILE A 433 -5.79 15.77 -37.29
N PRO A 434 -7.11 15.76 -37.01
CA PRO A 434 -7.92 16.98 -37.06
C PRO A 434 -7.41 18.07 -36.11
N LEU A 435 -6.96 17.67 -34.91
CA LEU A 435 -6.42 18.60 -33.92
C LEU A 435 -5.07 19.19 -34.37
N LEU A 436 -4.19 18.36 -34.94
CA LEU A 436 -2.91 18.83 -35.53
C LEU A 436 -3.13 19.82 -36.68
N LEU A 437 -4.04 19.48 -37.60
CA LEU A 437 -4.41 20.35 -38.72
C LEU A 437 -5.00 21.66 -38.22
N PHE A 438 -5.88 21.61 -37.22
CA PHE A 438 -6.44 22.80 -36.60
C PHE A 438 -5.35 23.72 -36.01
N HIS A 439 -4.46 23.21 -35.17
CA HIS A 439 -3.40 24.04 -34.58
C HIS A 439 -2.43 24.59 -35.63
N ARG A 440 -2.09 23.80 -36.66
CA ARG A 440 -1.27 24.27 -37.79
C ARG A 440 -1.98 25.36 -38.60
N SER A 441 -3.28 25.18 -38.86
CA SER A 441 -4.11 26.16 -39.55
C SER A 441 -4.15 27.48 -38.79
N TYR A 442 -4.26 27.43 -37.46
CA TYR A 442 -4.23 28.63 -36.62
C TYR A 442 -2.89 29.36 -36.75
N ALA A 443 -1.77 28.63 -36.68
CA ALA A 443 -0.45 29.23 -36.90
C ALA A 443 -0.29 29.81 -38.32
N TYR A 444 -0.88 29.19 -39.34
CA TYR A 444 -0.93 29.75 -40.70
C TYR A 444 -1.75 31.04 -40.79
N ILE A 445 -2.90 31.12 -40.11
CA ILE A 445 -3.72 32.34 -40.04
C ILE A 445 -2.88 33.49 -39.46
N GLN A 446 -2.15 33.25 -38.37
CA GLN A 446 -1.30 34.27 -37.73
C GLN A 446 -0.14 34.73 -38.65
N GLN A 447 0.31 33.86 -39.57
CA GLN A 447 1.30 34.17 -40.60
C GLN A 447 0.69 34.71 -41.91
N LEU A 448 -0.62 35.00 -41.94
CA LEU A 448 -1.37 35.46 -43.12
C LEU A 448 -1.34 34.47 -44.30
N GLN A 449 -1.15 33.18 -44.04
CA GLN A 449 -1.15 32.09 -45.03
C GLN A 449 -2.54 31.45 -45.16
N PHE A 450 -3.55 32.24 -45.50
CA PHE A 450 -4.96 31.83 -45.49
C PHE A 450 -5.29 30.65 -46.40
N ASP A 451 -4.62 30.52 -47.55
CA ASP A 451 -4.85 29.38 -48.46
C ASP A 451 -4.47 28.04 -47.83
N LYS A 452 -3.35 28.00 -47.10
CA LYS A 452 -2.91 26.79 -46.40
C LYS A 452 -3.76 26.49 -45.18
N ALA A 453 -4.13 27.54 -44.43
CA ALA A 453 -5.04 27.38 -43.30
C ALA A 453 -6.39 26.80 -43.75
N ARG A 454 -6.91 27.26 -44.89
CA ARG A 454 -8.12 26.71 -45.52
C ARG A 454 -7.95 25.24 -45.89
N GLU A 455 -6.86 24.90 -46.56
CA GLU A 455 -6.54 23.51 -46.94
C GLU A 455 -6.51 22.61 -45.70
N ASP A 456 -5.82 23.00 -44.63
CA ASP A 456 -5.75 22.24 -43.38
C ASP A 456 -7.14 22.03 -42.75
N LEU A 457 -7.99 23.06 -42.72
CA LEU A 457 -9.34 22.97 -42.16
C LEU A 457 -10.27 22.13 -43.04
N GLU A 458 -10.19 22.26 -44.37
CA GLU A 458 -10.94 21.43 -45.31
C GLU A 458 -10.52 19.95 -45.22
N ASP A 459 -9.23 19.68 -45.02
CA ASP A 459 -8.71 18.34 -44.79
C ASP A 459 -9.16 17.77 -43.44
N ALA A 460 -9.21 18.59 -42.38
CA ALA A 460 -9.68 18.17 -41.06
C ALA A 460 -11.14 17.68 -41.08
N LEU A 461 -11.99 18.25 -41.94
CA LEU A 461 -13.39 17.85 -42.12
C LEU A 461 -13.57 16.48 -42.79
N GLN A 462 -12.50 15.86 -43.30
CA GLN A 462 -12.56 14.52 -43.89
C GLN A 462 -12.50 13.41 -42.83
N TYR A 463 -12.29 13.76 -41.55
CA TYR A 463 -12.16 12.84 -40.43
C TYR A 463 -13.43 12.83 -39.56
N GLU A 464 -13.59 11.78 -38.75
CA GLU A 464 -14.77 11.64 -37.88
C GLU A 464 -14.71 12.54 -36.64
N GLU A 465 -13.52 12.77 -36.07
CA GLU A 465 -13.31 13.59 -34.87
C GLU A 465 -13.14 15.08 -35.24
N VAL A 466 -14.26 15.75 -35.52
CA VAL A 466 -14.32 17.20 -35.81
C VAL A 466 -14.92 17.96 -34.63
N PHE A 467 -14.63 19.27 -34.55
CA PHE A 467 -15.08 20.16 -33.49
C PHE A 467 -15.45 21.55 -34.06
N PRO A 468 -16.34 22.31 -33.39
CA PRO A 468 -17.00 23.48 -33.98
C PRO A 468 -16.02 24.59 -34.42
N GLU A 469 -14.88 24.73 -33.76
CA GLU A 469 -13.85 25.72 -34.06
C GLU A 469 -13.27 25.55 -35.48
N ILE A 470 -13.29 24.33 -36.04
CA ILE A 470 -12.90 24.07 -37.44
C ILE A 470 -13.85 24.78 -38.40
N TYR A 471 -15.16 24.57 -38.23
CA TYR A 471 -16.20 25.18 -39.06
C TYR A 471 -16.19 26.70 -38.93
N TYR A 472 -16.07 27.20 -37.70
CA TYR A 472 -16.01 28.63 -37.43
C TYR A 472 -14.82 29.29 -38.15
N ASN A 473 -13.61 28.77 -37.96
CA ASN A 473 -12.42 29.33 -38.60
C ASN A 473 -12.49 29.24 -40.13
N LEU A 474 -13.03 28.14 -40.67
CA LEU A 474 -13.18 27.96 -42.11
C LEU A 474 -14.18 28.96 -42.71
N ALA A 475 -15.29 29.20 -42.03
CA ALA A 475 -16.29 30.19 -42.43
C ALA A 475 -15.71 31.61 -42.45
N ILE A 476 -14.94 31.99 -41.43
CA ILE A 476 -14.23 33.29 -41.40
C ILE A 476 -13.28 33.42 -42.60
N ILE A 477 -12.50 32.38 -42.92
CA ILE A 477 -11.59 32.40 -44.07
C ILE A 477 -12.36 32.52 -45.40
N TYR A 478 -13.44 31.76 -45.58
CA TYR A 478 -14.28 31.84 -46.80
C TYR A 478 -14.84 33.24 -47.02
N SER A 479 -15.34 33.88 -45.94
CA SER A 479 -15.83 35.26 -45.96
C SER A 479 -14.73 36.24 -46.41
N GLN A 480 -13.53 36.14 -45.83
CA GLN A 480 -12.40 37.01 -46.18
C GLN A 480 -11.89 36.80 -47.61
N GLN A 481 -11.94 35.57 -48.13
CA GLN A 481 -11.49 35.25 -49.49
C GLN A 481 -12.56 35.53 -50.56
N GLY A 482 -13.75 36.02 -50.18
CA GLY A 482 -14.84 36.29 -51.12
C GLY A 482 -15.39 35.02 -51.78
N VAL A 483 -15.29 33.89 -51.10
CA VAL A 483 -15.95 32.65 -51.50
C VAL A 483 -17.46 32.89 -51.45
N GLY A 484 -18.19 32.47 -52.49
CA GLY A 484 -19.61 32.83 -52.63
C GLY A 484 -20.47 32.46 -51.42
N MET A 485 -21.47 33.29 -51.11
CA MET A 485 -22.33 33.17 -49.92
C MET A 485 -22.93 31.77 -49.73
N GLU A 486 -23.24 31.07 -50.82
CA GLU A 486 -23.75 29.69 -50.79
C GLU A 486 -22.81 28.71 -50.09
N LYS A 487 -21.49 28.81 -50.33
CA LYS A 487 -20.50 27.92 -49.67
C LYS A 487 -20.28 28.29 -48.21
N LEU A 488 -20.42 29.59 -47.88
CA LEU A 488 -20.30 30.10 -46.52
C LEU A 488 -21.50 29.69 -45.66
N GLU A 489 -22.71 29.77 -46.19
CA GLU A 489 -23.93 29.31 -45.51
C GLU A 489 -23.89 27.79 -45.31
N ALA A 490 -23.46 27.04 -46.34
CA ALA A 490 -23.34 25.58 -46.26
C ALA A 490 -22.40 25.10 -45.15
N ILE A 491 -21.23 25.73 -44.96
CA ILE A 491 -20.28 25.29 -43.93
C ILE A 491 -20.77 25.59 -42.51
N ILE A 492 -21.51 26.69 -42.33
CA ILE A 492 -22.10 27.05 -41.03
C ILE A 492 -23.27 26.12 -40.71
N ASP A 493 -24.11 25.83 -41.70
CA ASP A 493 -25.20 24.87 -41.55
C ASP A 493 -24.69 23.47 -41.21
N GLU A 494 -23.63 23.01 -41.89
CA GLU A 494 -22.99 21.72 -41.58
C GLU A 494 -22.42 21.69 -40.15
N GLY A 495 -21.78 22.78 -39.72
CA GLY A 495 -21.28 22.92 -38.35
C GLY A 495 -22.41 22.88 -37.32
N LEU A 496 -23.52 23.57 -37.56
CA LEU A 496 -24.70 23.58 -36.68
C LEU A 496 -25.50 22.28 -36.69
N ASP A 497 -25.49 21.54 -37.80
CA ASP A 497 -26.09 20.19 -37.85
C ASP A 497 -25.36 19.23 -36.91
N GLN A 498 -24.03 19.38 -36.76
CA GLN A 498 -23.21 18.58 -35.86
C GLN A 498 -23.18 19.14 -34.43
N PHE A 499 -23.14 20.46 -34.29
CA PHE A 499 -23.02 21.19 -33.02
C PHE A 499 -24.15 22.22 -32.86
N PRO A 500 -25.41 21.77 -32.67
CA PRO A 500 -26.59 22.63 -32.73
C PRO A 500 -26.66 23.72 -31.65
N ASP A 501 -25.96 23.51 -30.54
CA ASP A 501 -25.95 24.42 -29.39
C ASP A 501 -24.69 25.30 -29.34
N ASN A 502 -23.84 25.32 -30.39
CA ASN A 502 -22.62 26.13 -30.40
C ASN A 502 -22.96 27.61 -30.66
N GLU A 503 -22.68 28.47 -29.67
CA GLU A 503 -23.00 29.90 -29.72
C GLU A 503 -22.24 30.65 -30.84
N ASP A 504 -20.95 30.36 -31.05
CA ASP A 504 -20.14 31.06 -32.04
C ASP A 504 -20.64 30.84 -33.49
N LEU A 505 -21.08 29.61 -33.81
CA LEU A 505 -21.65 29.29 -35.11
C LEU A 505 -23.06 29.88 -35.30
N LEU A 506 -23.87 29.95 -34.23
CA LEU A 506 -25.18 30.60 -34.25
C LEU A 506 -25.05 32.10 -34.51
N ASP A 507 -24.15 32.76 -33.79
CA ASP A 507 -23.86 34.19 -33.96
C ASP A 507 -23.38 34.48 -35.39
N LEU A 508 -22.50 33.63 -35.95
CA LEU A 508 -22.02 33.78 -37.32
C LEU A 508 -23.14 33.64 -38.36
N LYS A 509 -24.13 32.76 -38.12
CA LYS A 509 -25.31 32.58 -38.98
C LYS A 509 -26.23 33.79 -38.94
N ASP A 510 -26.49 34.33 -37.74
CA ASP A 510 -27.34 35.50 -37.55
C ASP A 510 -26.72 36.77 -38.18
N ASP A 511 -25.39 36.92 -38.07
CA ASP A 511 -24.64 37.98 -38.72
C ASP A 511 -24.80 37.92 -40.25
N LEU A 512 -24.74 36.72 -40.84
CA LEU A 512 -24.91 36.54 -42.28
C LEU A 512 -26.32 36.86 -42.79
N GLN A 513 -27.35 36.57 -41.99
CA GLN A 513 -28.73 36.88 -42.33
C GLN A 513 -29.07 38.38 -42.21
N SER A 514 -28.20 39.15 -41.54
CA SER A 514 -28.37 40.58 -41.30
C SER A 514 -27.82 41.47 -42.43
N TYR A 515 -27.12 40.90 -43.42
CA TYR A 515 -26.60 41.57 -44.62
C TYR A 515 -27.39 41.20 -45.88
#